data_AF-A0A917S877-F1
#
_entry.id   AF-A0A917S877-F1
#
_cell.length_a   1.000
_cell.length_b   1.000
_cell.length_c   1.000
_cell.angle_alpha   90.00
_cell.angle_beta   90.00
_cell.angle_gamma   90.00
#
_symmetry.space_group_name_H-M   'P 1'
#
loop_
_entity.id
_entity.type
_entity.pdbx_description
1 polymer ?
#
loop_
_entity_poly.entity_id
_entity_poly.type
_entity_poly.pdbx_seq_one_letter_code
_entity_poly.pdbx_strand_id
1 'polypeptide(L)'
;MKKDVEDELAPEILQRKSVTYWSERKCSDKEWGLLIEAARSAPSSWNHQPARYILIKDEKNIRALAQCLHRANQWVLPAAGLIVQTANPEDDDRKDGKDYYLYDCGLAMMSLVYQAQLMGLSCRQMIGWDERQVKQQLAIPEPYRVVVITAVGFPAKSFTRSTVQNLKRTLTQQNRRYKATQIFFWEKWDEKISHESNNEYAPPFLLPPDMRKKVQNVRLYADIAGLLVIYTFGQWFPVSVHEILSIYTILAWVTILTIDPSRLPDAAATRKNQKEAWIYFTKYSFLYGIVFGTVWYLGNSPILWVPTIGNAVQSIILACMTELFYRNILQVKLRQFGLPVYWSVAIQSLCFSIPFFISGHSLVTALGALIIGHINGHIVYKTRSIYPNFIVTSMWLFFHPLYR
;
A
#
# COMPACT_ATOMS: atom_id res chain seq x y z
N MET A 1 -37.05 11.42 -11.88
CA MET A 1 -36.62 11.19 -10.48
C MET A 1 -35.12 10.92 -10.32
N LYS A 2 -34.37 10.50 -11.36
CA LYS A 2 -32.99 9.95 -11.24
C LYS A 2 -31.84 10.95 -11.09
N LYS A 3 -32.03 12.18 -11.58
CA LYS A 3 -31.00 13.25 -11.60
C LYS A 3 -31.46 14.42 -10.73
N ASP A 4 -32.74 14.72 -10.86
CA ASP A 4 -33.48 15.79 -10.19
C ASP A 4 -33.19 15.92 -8.68
N VAL A 5 -33.21 14.81 -7.92
CA VAL A 5 -33.02 14.88 -6.45
C VAL A 5 -31.55 14.99 -6.05
N GLU A 6 -30.62 14.40 -6.81
CA GLU A 6 -29.18 14.57 -6.55
C GLU A 6 -28.74 16.00 -6.89
N ASP A 7 -29.33 16.60 -7.92
CA ASP A 7 -29.08 17.98 -8.36
C ASP A 7 -29.63 19.03 -7.36
N GLU A 8 -30.62 18.66 -6.54
CA GLU A 8 -31.16 19.49 -5.46
C GLU A 8 -30.39 19.37 -4.13
N LEU A 9 -29.44 18.45 -4.02
CA LEU A 9 -28.66 18.29 -2.79
C LEU A 9 -27.81 19.54 -2.51
N ALA A 10 -27.70 19.91 -1.23
CA ALA A 10 -26.88 21.03 -0.81
C ALA A 10 -25.47 20.96 -1.45
N PRO A 11 -25.05 22.00 -2.19
CA PRO A 11 -23.84 21.95 -3.01
C PRO A 11 -22.59 21.69 -2.17
N GLU A 12 -22.58 22.10 -0.91
CA GLU A 12 -21.49 21.85 0.04
C GLU A 12 -21.25 20.35 0.26
N ILE A 13 -22.31 19.54 0.28
CA ILE A 13 -22.20 18.08 0.45
C ILE A 13 -21.51 17.47 -0.76
N LEU A 14 -21.92 17.88 -1.97
CA LEU A 14 -21.38 17.36 -3.24
C LEU A 14 -19.96 17.87 -3.53
N GLN A 15 -19.68 19.13 -3.22
CA GLN A 15 -18.41 19.78 -3.51
C GLN A 15 -17.31 19.41 -2.51
N ARG A 16 -17.66 19.07 -1.27
CA ARG A 16 -16.70 18.73 -0.22
C ARG A 16 -15.81 17.56 -0.64
N LYS A 17 -14.51 17.82 -0.70
CA LYS A 17 -13.46 16.88 -1.11
C LYS A 17 -12.25 16.99 -0.20
N SER A 18 -11.57 15.87 0.03
CA SER A 18 -10.37 15.83 0.88
C SER A 18 -9.11 16.14 0.06
N VAL A 19 -8.68 17.41 0.02
CA VAL A 19 -7.54 17.87 -0.79
C VAL A 19 -6.19 17.73 -0.08
N THR A 20 -5.07 17.70 -0.83
CA THR A 20 -3.70 17.74 -0.27
C THR A 20 -2.88 18.92 -0.79
N TYR A 21 -3.53 19.89 -1.41
CA TYR A 21 -2.89 21.05 -2.02
C TYR A 21 -3.51 22.30 -1.42
N TRP A 22 -2.69 23.13 -0.80
CA TRP A 22 -3.13 24.28 -0.02
C TRP A 22 -2.55 25.56 -0.62
N SER A 23 -3.35 26.61 -0.59
CA SER A 23 -2.93 27.99 -0.82
C SER A 23 -2.15 28.51 0.38
N GLU A 24 -1.33 29.53 0.19
CA GLU A 24 -0.61 30.23 1.26
C GLU A 24 -1.53 31.10 2.14
N ARG A 25 -2.77 31.32 1.70
CA ARG A 25 -3.77 32.09 2.45
C ARG A 25 -4.04 31.44 3.82
N LYS A 26 -3.78 32.20 4.88
CA LYS A 26 -4.15 31.84 6.26
C LYS A 26 -5.63 32.12 6.52
N CYS A 27 -6.22 31.41 7.49
CA CYS A 27 -7.56 31.70 7.99
C CYS A 27 -7.50 32.90 8.94
N SER A 28 -8.43 33.83 8.79
CA SER A 28 -8.69 34.92 9.72
C SER A 28 -9.25 34.41 11.05
N ASP A 29 -9.19 35.23 12.11
CA ASP A 29 -9.77 34.87 13.40
C ASP A 29 -11.30 34.71 13.34
N LYS A 30 -11.97 35.46 12.46
CA LYS A 30 -13.41 35.28 12.19
C LYS A 30 -13.70 33.90 11.60
N GLU A 31 -12.91 33.47 10.60
CA GLU A 31 -13.07 32.14 9.99
C GLU A 31 -12.81 31.02 11.02
N TRP A 32 -11.80 31.17 11.88
CA TRP A 32 -11.58 30.26 13.00
C TRP A 32 -12.74 30.25 14.00
N GLY A 33 -13.27 31.43 14.36
CA GLY A 33 -14.43 31.55 15.24
C GLY A 33 -15.66 30.83 14.69
N LEU A 34 -15.91 30.93 13.38
CA LEU A 34 -17.00 30.20 12.72
C LEU A 34 -16.78 28.68 12.76
N LEU A 35 -15.56 28.19 12.53
CA LEU A 35 -15.25 26.75 12.65
C LEU A 35 -15.47 26.24 14.08
N ILE A 36 -15.08 27.03 15.08
CA ILE A 36 -15.26 26.71 16.50
C ILE A 36 -16.76 26.61 16.83
N GLU A 37 -17.54 27.64 16.49
CA GLU A 37 -18.97 27.66 16.80
C GLU A 37 -19.74 26.55 16.07
N ALA A 38 -19.34 26.20 14.84
CA ALA A 38 -19.93 25.08 14.11
C ALA A 38 -19.68 23.73 14.80
N ALA A 39 -18.44 23.45 15.23
CA ALA A 39 -18.15 22.24 16.00
C ALA A 39 -18.88 22.22 17.34
N ARG A 40 -18.89 23.35 18.06
CA ARG A 40 -19.50 23.48 19.39
C ARG A 40 -21.02 23.30 19.38
N SER A 41 -21.67 23.66 18.27
CA SER A 41 -23.13 23.58 18.13
C SER A 41 -23.66 22.20 17.74
N ALA A 42 -22.79 21.20 17.60
CA ALA A 42 -23.21 19.85 17.22
C ALA A 42 -23.94 19.14 18.37
N PRO A 43 -24.94 18.28 18.05
CA PRO A 43 -25.61 17.48 19.07
C PRO A 43 -24.68 16.41 19.64
N SER A 44 -24.97 15.98 20.87
CA SER A 44 -24.31 14.86 21.57
C SER A 44 -25.29 14.12 22.47
N SER A 45 -25.00 12.85 22.77
CA SER A 45 -25.75 12.03 23.72
C SER A 45 -25.90 12.78 25.04
N TRP A 46 -27.13 12.92 25.54
CA TRP A 46 -27.44 13.67 26.77
C TRP A 46 -26.80 15.07 26.88
N ASN A 47 -26.41 15.66 25.74
CA ASN A 47 -25.63 16.89 25.66
C ASN A 47 -24.27 16.84 26.39
N HIS A 48 -23.64 15.66 26.48
CA HIS A 48 -22.34 15.44 27.13
C HIS A 48 -21.19 16.23 26.51
N GLN A 49 -21.26 16.52 25.20
CA GLN A 49 -20.27 17.30 24.46
C GLN A 49 -18.82 16.82 24.72
N PRO A 50 -18.48 15.54 24.45
CA PRO A 50 -17.20 14.96 24.87
C PRO A 50 -15.99 15.48 24.06
N ALA A 51 -16.22 16.10 22.91
CA ALA A 51 -15.15 16.60 22.05
C ALA A 51 -14.38 17.76 22.69
N ARG A 52 -13.05 17.71 22.59
CA ARG A 52 -12.12 18.80 22.86
C ARG A 52 -11.26 19.04 21.64
N TYR A 53 -10.76 20.26 21.47
CA TYR A 53 -10.01 20.65 20.27
C TYR A 53 -8.76 21.43 20.64
N ILE A 54 -7.66 21.13 19.97
CA ILE A 54 -6.45 21.95 19.96
C ILE A 54 -6.28 22.51 18.55
N LEU A 55 -6.34 23.83 18.42
CA LEU A 55 -6.22 24.55 17.16
C LEU A 55 -4.79 25.05 16.99
N ILE A 56 -4.14 24.67 15.90
CA ILE A 56 -2.74 24.96 15.65
C ILE A 56 -2.63 25.79 14.37
N LYS A 57 -2.37 27.09 14.55
CA LYS A 57 -2.21 28.09 13.48
C LYS A 57 -0.74 28.39 13.16
N ASP A 58 0.12 28.27 14.17
CA ASP A 58 1.52 28.63 14.10
C ASP A 58 2.33 27.60 13.27
N GLU A 59 3.15 28.08 12.35
CA GLU A 59 3.88 27.22 11.42
C GLU A 59 4.91 26.33 12.10
N LYS A 60 5.55 26.81 13.17
CA LYS A 60 6.52 26.01 13.94
C LYS A 60 5.79 24.87 14.64
N ASN A 61 4.63 25.13 15.22
CA ASN A 61 3.81 24.09 15.85
C ASN A 61 3.21 23.10 14.83
N ILE A 62 2.82 23.56 13.63
CA ILE A 62 2.40 22.67 12.53
C ILE A 62 3.54 21.75 12.12
N ARG A 63 4.76 22.28 11.95
CA ARG A 63 5.95 21.49 11.61
C ARG A 63 6.29 20.48 12.70
N ALA A 64 6.22 20.87 13.97
CA ALA A 64 6.46 19.97 15.09
C ALA A 64 5.43 18.82 15.13
N LEU A 65 4.14 19.14 15.02
CA LEU A 65 3.10 18.11 14.96
C LEU A 65 3.23 17.21 13.72
N ALA A 66 3.67 17.75 12.57
CA ALA A 66 3.89 16.98 11.35
C ALA A 66 4.95 15.88 11.50
N GLN A 67 5.87 15.99 12.48
CA GLN A 67 6.84 14.93 12.80
C GLN A 67 6.18 13.72 13.45
N CYS A 68 5.05 13.91 14.15
CA CYS A 68 4.27 12.84 14.76
C CYS A 68 3.34 12.12 13.76
N LEU A 69 3.21 12.65 12.54
CA LEU A 69 2.35 12.10 11.49
C LEU A 69 3.10 11.08 10.63
N HIS A 70 2.35 10.14 10.06
CA HIS A 70 2.89 9.23 9.05
C HIS A 70 3.53 10.00 7.88
N ARG A 71 4.65 9.49 7.31
CA ARG A 71 5.41 10.16 6.23
C ARG A 71 4.56 10.54 5.02
N ALA A 72 3.51 9.79 4.72
CA ALA A 72 2.58 10.10 3.64
C ALA A 72 1.69 11.35 3.90
N ASN A 73 1.70 11.90 5.11
CA ASN A 73 0.88 13.03 5.56
C ASN A 73 1.62 14.37 5.61
N GLN A 74 2.83 14.47 5.06
CA GLN A 74 3.58 15.74 5.03
C GLN A 74 2.92 16.84 4.17
N TRP A 75 1.86 16.51 3.43
CA TRP A 75 1.00 17.48 2.73
C TRP A 75 0.25 18.44 3.68
N VAL A 76 0.33 18.25 5.00
CA VAL A 76 -0.24 19.17 6.00
C VAL A 76 0.57 20.45 6.16
N LEU A 77 1.86 20.45 5.84
CA LEU A 77 2.77 21.56 6.13
C LEU A 77 2.32 22.92 5.56
N PRO A 78 1.78 23.00 4.33
CA PRO A 78 1.29 24.27 3.78
C PRO A 78 -0.18 24.56 4.11
N ALA A 79 -0.85 23.77 4.96
CA ALA A 79 -2.22 24.06 5.38
C ALA A 79 -2.30 25.35 6.21
N ALA A 80 -3.48 25.98 6.26
CA ALA A 80 -3.68 27.18 7.07
C ALA A 80 -3.67 26.87 8.57
N GLY A 81 -4.01 25.65 8.96
CA GLY A 81 -3.86 25.14 10.31
C GLY A 81 -4.16 23.66 10.44
N LEU A 82 -3.90 23.14 11.64
CA LEU A 82 -4.25 21.79 12.05
C LEU A 82 -5.22 21.85 13.24
N ILE A 83 -6.18 20.93 13.26
CA ILE A 83 -7.13 20.75 14.34
C ILE A 83 -6.93 19.34 14.89
N VAL A 84 -6.56 19.22 16.15
CA VAL A 84 -6.47 17.93 16.85
C VAL A 84 -7.72 17.80 17.70
N GLN A 85 -8.63 16.92 17.30
CA GLN A 85 -9.80 16.57 18.10
C GLN A 85 -9.42 15.46 19.07
N THR A 86 -9.71 15.68 20.33
CA THR A 86 -9.54 14.71 21.40
C THR A 86 -10.85 14.52 22.14
N ALA A 87 -10.95 13.43 22.90
CA ALA A 87 -12.06 13.19 23.81
C ALA A 87 -11.59 12.25 24.92
N ASN A 88 -12.14 12.42 26.12
CA ASN A 88 -12.01 11.45 27.18
C ASN A 88 -13.12 10.40 26.99
N PRO A 89 -12.80 9.10 26.87
CA PRO A 89 -13.82 8.06 26.74
C PRO A 89 -14.82 8.02 27.89
N GLU A 90 -14.44 8.53 29.07
CA GLU A 90 -15.31 8.60 30.26
C GLU A 90 -16.24 9.83 30.27
N ASP A 91 -16.07 10.78 29.33
CA ASP A 91 -16.97 11.94 29.20
C ASP A 91 -18.26 11.60 28.44
N ASP A 92 -18.49 10.33 28.07
CA ASP A 92 -19.69 9.91 27.35
C ASP A 92 -20.08 8.44 27.65
N ASP A 93 -21.22 8.02 27.14
CA ASP A 93 -21.78 6.69 27.36
C ASP A 93 -20.99 5.60 26.63
N ARG A 94 -20.85 4.46 27.32
CA ARG A 94 -20.52 3.18 26.70
C ARG A 94 -21.74 2.29 26.71
N LYS A 95 -22.23 1.90 25.53
CA LYS A 95 -23.40 1.01 25.41
C LYS A 95 -23.14 -0.08 24.38
N ASP A 96 -23.41 -1.32 24.76
CA ASP A 96 -23.21 -2.52 23.93
C ASP A 96 -21.78 -2.64 23.36
N GLY A 97 -20.78 -2.26 24.15
CA GLY A 97 -19.37 -2.27 23.74
C GLY A 97 -19.00 -1.18 22.72
N LYS A 98 -19.86 -0.17 22.54
CA LYS A 98 -19.62 0.98 21.67
C LYS A 98 -19.33 2.20 22.52
N ASP A 99 -18.24 2.88 22.21
CA ASP A 99 -17.89 4.16 22.82
C ASP A 99 -18.57 5.30 22.06
N TYR A 100 -19.59 5.93 22.67
CA TYR A 100 -20.40 6.95 21.98
C TYR A 100 -19.65 8.27 21.77
N TYR A 101 -18.60 8.54 22.56
CA TYR A 101 -17.77 9.72 22.37
C TYR A 101 -17.20 9.82 20.94
N LEU A 102 -16.95 8.68 20.28
CA LEU A 102 -16.47 8.63 18.90
C LEU A 102 -17.54 9.05 17.89
N TYR A 103 -18.79 8.65 18.12
CA TYR A 103 -19.92 9.04 17.29
C TYR A 103 -20.16 10.55 17.39
N ASP A 104 -20.22 11.06 18.61
CA ASP A 104 -20.44 12.48 18.88
C ASP A 104 -19.28 13.37 18.38
N CYS A 105 -18.04 12.91 18.54
CA CYS A 105 -16.89 13.57 17.91
C CYS A 105 -17.03 13.63 16.38
N GLY A 106 -17.54 12.57 15.75
CA GLY A 106 -17.80 12.52 14.32
C GLY A 106 -18.84 13.55 13.87
N LEU A 107 -19.94 13.69 14.61
CA LEU A 107 -20.98 14.70 14.36
C LEU A 107 -20.39 16.12 14.44
N ALA A 108 -19.66 16.41 15.52
CA ALA A 108 -19.03 17.70 15.72
C ALA A 108 -17.98 18.04 14.65
N MET A 109 -17.18 17.06 14.23
CA MET A 109 -16.21 17.24 13.15
C MET A 109 -16.89 17.47 11.81
N MET A 110 -17.99 16.78 11.50
CA MET A 110 -18.71 17.00 10.24
C MET A 110 -19.41 18.35 10.18
N SER A 111 -19.95 18.86 11.30
CA SER A 111 -20.48 20.23 11.38
C SER A 111 -19.40 21.26 11.02
N LEU A 112 -18.20 21.13 11.59
CA LEU A 112 -17.04 21.97 11.26
C LEU A 112 -16.64 21.86 9.79
N VAL A 113 -16.61 20.65 9.23
CA VAL A 113 -16.26 20.40 7.82
C VAL A 113 -17.24 21.07 6.86
N TYR A 114 -18.54 21.08 7.18
CA TYR A 114 -19.53 21.78 6.37
C TYR A 114 -19.40 23.30 6.48
N GLN A 115 -19.18 23.82 7.70
CA GLN A 115 -18.89 25.25 7.87
C GLN A 115 -17.63 25.68 7.11
N ALA A 116 -16.58 24.84 7.11
CA ALA A 116 -15.38 25.08 6.31
C ALA A 116 -15.73 25.16 4.81
N GLN A 117 -16.53 24.22 4.30
CA GLN A 117 -16.94 24.20 2.90
C GLN A 117 -17.72 25.47 2.50
N LEU A 118 -18.63 25.95 3.35
CA LEU A 118 -19.37 27.21 3.14
C LEU A 118 -18.44 28.43 3.02
N MET A 119 -17.31 28.41 3.72
CA MET A 119 -16.30 29.47 3.67
C MET A 119 -15.28 29.29 2.54
N GLY A 120 -15.44 28.27 1.68
CA GLY A 120 -14.48 27.93 0.62
C GLY A 120 -13.18 27.29 1.13
N LEU A 121 -13.14 26.89 2.41
CA LEU A 121 -12.07 26.08 2.98
C LEU A 121 -12.28 24.61 2.62
N SER A 122 -11.22 23.83 2.71
CA SER A 122 -11.31 22.37 2.69
C SER A 122 -10.70 21.79 3.96
N CYS A 123 -11.32 20.72 4.44
CA CYS A 123 -10.83 19.93 5.55
C CYS A 123 -10.36 18.56 5.04
N ARG A 124 -9.18 18.13 5.48
CA ARG A 124 -8.71 16.76 5.28
C ARG A 124 -8.34 16.12 6.61
N GLN A 125 -9.23 15.23 7.02
CA GLN A 125 -9.07 14.35 8.17
C GLN A 125 -8.09 13.23 7.82
N MET A 126 -7.28 12.81 8.78
CA MET A 126 -6.39 11.66 8.66
C MET A 126 -6.52 10.75 9.88
N ILE A 127 -5.92 9.55 9.89
CA ILE A 127 -5.77 8.65 11.06
C ILE A 127 -4.36 8.08 11.19
N GLY A 128 -3.39 8.64 10.45
CA GLY A 128 -2.01 8.15 10.42
C GLY A 128 -1.09 9.01 11.26
N TRP A 129 -1.06 8.79 12.57
CA TRP A 129 -0.15 9.40 13.56
C TRP A 129 0.22 8.43 14.66
N ASP A 130 1.27 8.77 15.41
CA ASP A 130 1.59 8.14 16.70
C ASP A 130 0.91 8.94 17.82
N GLU A 131 -0.10 8.33 18.46
CA GLU A 131 -0.90 9.01 19.49
C GLU A 131 -0.05 9.44 20.70
N ARG A 132 0.93 8.63 21.11
CA ARG A 132 1.80 8.96 22.25
C ARG A 132 2.63 10.21 21.95
N GLN A 133 3.21 10.27 20.75
CA GLN A 133 3.99 11.43 20.32
C GLN A 133 3.12 12.69 20.20
N VAL A 134 1.92 12.58 19.65
CA VAL A 134 0.97 13.71 19.57
C VAL A 134 0.61 14.21 20.97
N LYS A 135 0.30 13.31 21.91
CA LYS A 135 -0.02 13.67 23.29
C LYS A 135 1.13 14.38 23.99
N GLN A 136 2.35 13.87 23.84
CA GLN A 136 3.54 14.51 24.39
C GLN A 136 3.79 15.89 23.78
N GLN A 137 3.70 16.03 22.45
CA GLN A 137 3.95 17.27 21.72
C GLN A 137 2.96 18.38 22.10
N LEU A 138 1.71 18.01 22.39
CA LEU A 138 0.62 18.96 22.66
C LEU A 138 0.21 19.01 24.14
N ALA A 139 0.96 18.34 25.03
CA ALA A 139 0.65 18.21 26.45
C ALA A 139 -0.80 17.73 26.73
N ILE A 140 -1.29 16.79 25.92
CA ILE A 140 -2.64 16.21 26.09
C ILE A 140 -2.60 15.25 27.29
N PRO A 141 -3.50 15.40 28.28
CA PRO A 141 -3.54 14.54 29.45
C PRO A 141 -3.79 13.07 29.12
N GLU A 142 -3.39 12.18 30.03
CA GLU A 142 -3.55 10.72 29.89
C GLU A 142 -4.99 10.27 29.55
N PRO A 143 -6.06 10.73 30.23
CA PRO A 143 -7.41 10.21 29.96
C PRO A 143 -7.93 10.55 28.55
N TYR A 144 -7.36 11.56 27.90
CA TYR A 144 -7.81 11.99 26.57
C TYR A 144 -7.18 11.14 25.46
N ARG A 145 -8.02 10.74 24.51
CA ARG A 145 -7.65 10.04 23.28
C ARG A 145 -7.66 10.99 22.10
N VAL A 146 -6.72 10.83 21.17
CA VAL A 146 -6.70 11.58 19.90
C VAL A 146 -7.64 10.89 18.93
N VAL A 147 -8.78 11.54 18.63
CA VAL A 147 -9.82 10.99 17.76
C VAL A 147 -9.45 11.20 16.29
N VAL A 148 -9.21 12.46 15.92
CA VAL A 148 -8.84 12.81 14.55
C VAL A 148 -7.97 14.05 14.47
N ILE A 149 -7.00 14.04 13.54
CA ILE A 149 -6.26 15.24 13.14
C ILE A 149 -6.76 15.69 11.77
N THR A 150 -7.12 16.97 11.68
CA THR A 150 -7.70 17.57 10.48
C THR A 150 -6.87 18.76 10.03
N ALA A 151 -6.37 18.70 8.80
CA ALA A 151 -5.82 19.90 8.16
C ALA A 151 -6.94 20.75 7.59
N VAL A 152 -6.83 22.06 7.78
CA VAL A 152 -7.78 23.04 7.25
C VAL A 152 -7.04 24.12 6.47
N GLY A 153 -7.60 24.55 5.36
CA GLY A 153 -7.07 25.66 4.57
C GLY A 153 -7.76 25.80 3.23
N PHE A 154 -7.34 26.82 2.48
CA PHE A 154 -7.87 27.07 1.14
C PHE A 154 -7.19 26.14 0.13
N PRO A 155 -7.94 25.44 -0.73
CA PRO A 155 -7.34 24.68 -1.82
C PRO A 155 -6.54 25.60 -2.77
N ALA A 156 -5.32 25.20 -3.11
CA ALA A 156 -4.55 25.92 -4.13
C ALA A 156 -5.24 25.87 -5.50
N LYS A 157 -5.28 27.00 -6.22
CA LYS A 157 -5.67 27.07 -7.64
C LYS A 157 -4.52 26.56 -8.52
N SER A 158 -4.18 25.28 -8.43
CA SER A 158 -3.20 24.64 -9.30
C SER A 158 -3.90 23.61 -10.17
N PHE A 159 -4.04 23.91 -11.46
CA PHE A 159 -4.65 23.01 -12.44
C PHE A 159 -3.95 21.64 -12.47
N THR A 160 -2.62 21.62 -12.45
CA THR A 160 -1.84 20.39 -12.47
C THR A 160 -2.05 19.55 -11.21
N ARG A 161 -1.95 20.15 -10.01
CA ARG A 161 -2.12 19.41 -8.74
C ARG A 161 -3.55 18.92 -8.55
N SER A 162 -4.54 19.73 -8.94
CA SER A 162 -5.95 19.33 -8.87
C SER A 162 -6.24 18.20 -9.87
N THR A 163 -5.71 18.28 -11.09
CA THR A 163 -5.86 17.25 -12.13
C THR A 163 -5.24 15.93 -11.72
N VAL A 164 -3.99 15.93 -11.24
CA VAL A 164 -3.32 14.70 -10.76
C VAL A 164 -4.08 14.08 -9.60
N GLN A 165 -4.54 14.89 -8.64
CA GLN A 165 -5.32 14.36 -7.53
C GLN A 165 -6.69 13.83 -7.96
N ASN A 166 -7.37 14.49 -8.90
CA ASN A 166 -8.64 14.03 -9.45
C ASN A 166 -8.46 12.72 -10.24
N LEU A 167 -7.41 12.62 -11.06
CA LEU A 167 -7.05 11.38 -11.74
C LEU A 167 -6.80 10.26 -10.73
N LYS A 168 -6.01 10.51 -9.68
CA LYS A 168 -5.80 9.55 -8.60
C LYS A 168 -7.11 9.13 -7.95
N ARG A 169 -8.02 10.07 -7.66
CA ARG A 169 -9.34 9.75 -7.08
C ARG A 169 -10.18 8.88 -8.00
N THR A 170 -10.19 9.17 -9.29
CA THR A 170 -10.91 8.37 -10.29
C THR A 170 -10.32 6.96 -10.39
N LEU A 171 -9.00 6.83 -10.50
CA LEU A 171 -8.32 5.54 -10.58
C LEU A 171 -8.49 4.70 -9.30
N THR A 172 -8.49 5.34 -8.14
CA THR A 172 -8.70 4.69 -6.83
C THR A 172 -10.17 4.61 -6.43
N GLN A 173 -11.09 5.08 -7.28
CA GLN A 173 -12.53 5.10 -7.07
C GLN A 173 -12.97 5.82 -5.77
N GLN A 174 -12.15 6.72 -5.22
CA GLN A 174 -12.40 7.44 -3.97
C GLN A 174 -13.58 8.43 -4.05
N ASN A 175 -13.95 8.83 -5.26
CA ASN A 175 -15.10 9.68 -5.53
C ASN A 175 -16.41 8.89 -5.58
N ARG A 176 -16.37 7.56 -5.67
CA ARG A 176 -17.57 6.75 -5.72
C ARG A 176 -18.14 6.47 -4.33
N ARG A 177 -19.42 6.13 -4.27
CA ARG A 177 -20.20 5.72 -3.10
C ARG A 177 -20.99 4.47 -3.43
N TYR A 178 -21.44 3.80 -2.38
CA TYR A 178 -22.41 2.72 -2.50
C TYR A 178 -23.67 3.17 -3.22
N LYS A 179 -24.33 2.22 -3.87
CA LYS A 179 -25.74 2.41 -4.24
C LYS A 179 -26.55 2.56 -2.97
N ALA A 180 -27.51 3.48 -2.97
CA ALA A 180 -28.39 3.70 -1.83
C ALA A 180 -29.06 2.39 -1.36
N THR A 181 -29.48 1.53 -2.31
CA THR A 181 -30.08 0.21 -2.08
C THR A 181 -29.19 -0.81 -1.34
N GLN A 182 -27.90 -0.50 -1.15
CA GLN A 182 -26.97 -1.36 -0.40
C GLN A 182 -26.86 -0.98 1.08
N ILE A 183 -27.29 0.23 1.44
CA ILE A 183 -27.08 0.81 2.77
C ILE A 183 -28.36 1.33 3.43
N PHE A 184 -29.42 1.56 2.65
CA PHE A 184 -30.73 1.95 3.15
C PHE A 184 -31.76 0.86 2.81
N PHE A 185 -32.63 0.60 3.79
CA PHE A 185 -33.69 -0.40 3.74
C PHE A 185 -34.96 0.21 4.31
N TRP A 186 -36.12 -0.10 3.74
CA TRP A 186 -37.42 0.31 4.28
C TRP A 186 -37.82 -0.63 5.39
N GLU A 187 -38.14 -0.12 6.58
CA GLU A 187 -38.69 -0.87 7.73
C GLU A 187 -37.80 -1.99 8.30
N LYS A 188 -37.33 -2.94 7.47
CA LYS A 188 -36.57 -4.14 7.81
C LYS A 188 -35.31 -4.25 6.98
N TRP A 189 -34.31 -4.96 7.53
CA TRP A 189 -32.97 -5.11 6.95
C TRP A 189 -32.94 -5.65 5.51
N ASP A 190 -33.86 -6.53 5.13
CA ASP A 190 -33.85 -7.15 3.80
C ASP A 190 -34.75 -6.43 2.77
N GLU A 191 -35.51 -5.43 3.21
CA GLU A 191 -36.47 -4.72 2.36
C GLU A 191 -35.81 -3.49 1.75
N LYS A 192 -35.36 -3.63 0.50
CA LYS A 192 -34.57 -2.58 -0.17
C LYS A 192 -35.40 -1.35 -0.51
N ILE A 193 -34.78 -0.18 -0.41
CA ILE A 193 -35.36 1.03 -0.96
C ILE A 193 -35.52 0.94 -2.49
N SER A 194 -36.52 1.63 -3.04
CA SER A 194 -36.74 1.77 -4.49
C SER A 194 -35.90 2.88 -5.11
N HIS A 195 -35.24 3.71 -4.30
CA HIS A 195 -34.45 4.84 -4.76
C HIS A 195 -33.15 4.38 -5.44
N GLU A 196 -33.02 4.70 -6.72
CA GLU A 196 -31.82 4.46 -7.52
C GLU A 196 -30.90 5.69 -7.48
N SER A 197 -29.70 5.53 -6.90
CA SER A 197 -28.64 6.55 -6.92
C SER A 197 -27.69 6.34 -8.11
N ASN A 198 -27.12 7.41 -8.68
CA ASN A 198 -26.23 7.34 -9.85
C ASN A 198 -24.83 6.76 -9.56
N ASN A 199 -24.56 6.36 -8.31
CA ASN A 199 -23.23 5.90 -7.89
C ASN A 199 -23.04 4.38 -8.06
N GLU A 200 -21.95 3.97 -8.69
CA GLU A 200 -21.68 2.58 -9.06
C GLU A 200 -20.44 2.00 -8.36
N TYR A 201 -20.37 2.08 -7.03
CA TYR A 201 -19.27 1.46 -6.31
C TYR A 201 -19.72 0.42 -5.30
N ALA A 202 -19.44 -0.84 -5.66
CA ALA A 202 -19.25 -1.91 -4.70
C ALA A 202 -17.74 -2.01 -4.41
N PRO A 203 -17.25 -1.50 -3.28
CA PRO A 203 -15.90 -1.76 -2.82
C PRO A 203 -15.69 -3.25 -2.64
N PRO A 204 -14.44 -3.71 -2.74
CA PRO A 204 -14.10 -5.12 -2.65
C PRO A 204 -14.66 -5.80 -1.40
N PHE A 205 -14.79 -5.13 -0.26
CA PHE A 205 -15.27 -5.78 0.97
C PHE A 205 -16.77 -6.07 1.04
N LEU A 206 -17.59 -5.40 0.21
CA LEU A 206 -18.99 -5.78 0.03
C LEU A 206 -19.17 -6.90 -1.00
N LEU A 207 -18.11 -7.25 -1.76
CA LEU A 207 -18.18 -8.43 -2.61
C LEU A 207 -18.30 -9.68 -1.69
N PRO A 208 -19.12 -10.65 -2.11
CA PRO A 208 -19.13 -11.98 -1.51
C PRO A 208 -17.68 -12.50 -1.29
N PRO A 209 -17.40 -13.21 -0.20
CA PRO A 209 -16.03 -13.63 0.15
C PRO A 209 -15.28 -14.35 -0.99
N ASP A 210 -15.99 -15.12 -1.81
CA ASP A 210 -15.50 -15.80 -3.01
C ASP A 210 -15.12 -14.83 -4.14
N MET A 211 -15.93 -13.80 -4.38
CA MET A 211 -15.67 -12.74 -5.37
C MET A 211 -14.50 -11.85 -4.95
N ARG A 212 -14.38 -11.53 -3.66
CA ARG A 212 -13.18 -10.87 -3.08
C ARG A 212 -11.90 -11.62 -3.43
N LYS A 213 -11.92 -12.93 -3.21
CA LYS A 213 -10.79 -13.82 -3.45
C LYS A 213 -10.45 -13.85 -4.95
N LYS A 214 -11.44 -13.87 -5.85
CA LYS A 214 -11.23 -13.80 -7.30
C LYS A 214 -10.59 -12.49 -7.75
N VAL A 215 -11.10 -11.33 -7.34
CA VAL A 215 -10.56 -10.01 -7.73
C VAL A 215 -9.13 -9.80 -7.20
N GLN A 216 -8.85 -10.25 -5.98
CA GLN A 216 -7.51 -10.18 -5.41
C GLN A 216 -6.52 -11.11 -6.14
N ASN A 217 -6.97 -12.30 -6.53
CA ASN A 217 -6.17 -13.22 -7.34
C ASN A 217 -5.86 -12.65 -8.72
N VAL A 218 -6.78 -11.92 -9.37
CA VAL A 218 -6.53 -11.29 -10.68
C VAL A 218 -5.36 -10.31 -10.63
N ARG A 219 -5.27 -9.47 -9.60
CA ARG A 219 -4.15 -8.53 -9.44
C ARG A 219 -2.83 -9.26 -9.20
N LEU A 220 -2.84 -10.29 -8.35
CA LEU A 220 -1.68 -11.15 -8.12
C LEU A 220 -1.23 -11.84 -9.42
N TYR A 221 -2.15 -12.41 -10.20
CA TYR A 221 -1.83 -13.06 -11.46
C TYR A 221 -1.34 -12.08 -12.53
N ALA A 222 -1.85 -10.84 -12.54
CA ALA A 222 -1.36 -9.79 -13.43
C ALA A 222 0.08 -9.37 -13.09
N ASP A 223 0.40 -9.21 -11.80
CA ASP A 223 1.77 -8.89 -11.35
C ASP A 223 2.74 -10.05 -11.63
N ILE A 224 2.29 -11.30 -11.44
CA ILE A 224 3.06 -12.51 -11.79
C ILE A 224 3.30 -12.60 -13.31
N ALA A 225 2.26 -12.37 -14.12
CA ALA A 225 2.37 -12.40 -15.57
C ALA A 225 3.29 -11.28 -16.08
N GLY A 226 3.17 -10.08 -15.52
CA GLY A 226 4.06 -8.95 -15.81
C GLY A 226 5.52 -9.27 -15.50
N LEU A 227 5.79 -9.88 -14.34
CA LEU A 227 7.14 -10.34 -13.99
C LEU A 227 7.68 -11.43 -14.92
N LEU A 228 6.85 -12.41 -15.32
CA LEU A 228 7.24 -13.45 -16.28
C LEU A 228 7.57 -12.86 -17.65
N VAL A 229 6.79 -11.89 -18.13
CA VAL A 229 7.06 -11.17 -19.37
C VAL A 229 8.38 -10.41 -19.29
N ILE A 230 8.62 -9.68 -18.20
CA ILE A 230 9.87 -8.93 -18.00
C ILE A 230 11.07 -9.87 -17.86
N TYR A 231 10.91 -11.00 -17.17
CA TYR A 231 11.96 -12.01 -17.03
C TYR A 231 12.31 -12.66 -18.38
N THR A 232 11.31 -12.95 -19.21
CA THR A 232 11.47 -13.69 -20.47
C THR A 232 11.95 -12.78 -21.60
N PHE A 233 11.42 -11.55 -21.67
CA PHE A 233 11.63 -10.63 -22.79
C PHE A 233 12.37 -9.35 -22.38
N GLY A 234 12.77 -9.21 -21.11
CA GLY A 234 13.43 -8.02 -20.57
C GLY A 234 14.65 -7.57 -21.37
N GLN A 235 15.42 -8.53 -21.88
CA GLN A 235 16.63 -8.30 -22.69
C GLN A 235 16.34 -7.76 -24.10
N TRP A 236 15.09 -7.81 -24.56
CA TRP A 236 14.67 -7.27 -25.86
C TRP A 236 14.26 -5.81 -25.78
N PHE A 237 14.15 -5.25 -24.56
CA PHE A 237 13.85 -3.84 -24.37
C PHE A 237 15.14 -3.00 -24.51
N PRO A 238 15.04 -1.72 -24.92
CA PRO A 238 16.18 -0.83 -24.96
C PRO A 238 16.81 -0.64 -23.56
N VAL A 239 18.13 -0.40 -23.51
CA VAL A 239 18.88 -0.15 -22.26
C VAL A 239 18.26 0.99 -21.43
N SER A 240 17.69 2.01 -22.08
CA SER A 240 17.00 3.13 -21.42
C SER A 240 15.75 2.72 -20.62
N VAL A 241 15.21 1.52 -20.85
CA VAL A 241 14.02 0.98 -20.19
C VAL A 241 14.39 -0.04 -19.10
N HIS A 242 15.63 -0.55 -19.09
CA HIS A 242 16.07 -1.57 -18.13
C HIS A 242 16.03 -1.11 -16.67
N GLU A 243 16.31 0.18 -16.40
CA GLU A 243 16.19 0.74 -15.04
C GLU A 243 14.72 0.74 -14.57
N ILE A 244 13.80 1.10 -15.45
CA ILE A 244 12.35 1.13 -15.17
C ILE A 244 11.83 -0.30 -14.93
N LEU A 245 12.26 -1.26 -15.75
CA LEU A 245 11.92 -2.67 -15.58
C LEU A 245 12.50 -3.24 -14.28
N SER A 246 13.69 -2.82 -13.87
CA SER A 246 14.32 -3.24 -12.61
C SER A 246 13.54 -2.73 -11.40
N ILE A 247 13.13 -1.45 -11.42
CA ILE A 247 12.29 -0.85 -10.37
C ILE A 247 10.92 -1.54 -10.30
N TYR A 248 10.26 -1.74 -11.45
CA TYR A 248 8.99 -2.46 -11.50
C TYR A 248 9.14 -3.90 -10.98
N THR A 249 10.21 -4.59 -11.35
CA THR A 249 10.49 -5.96 -10.90
C THR A 249 10.61 -6.00 -9.37
N ILE A 250 11.42 -5.12 -8.77
CA ILE A 250 11.56 -5.02 -7.32
C ILE A 250 10.21 -4.71 -6.65
N LEU A 251 9.42 -3.77 -7.19
CA LEU A 251 8.12 -3.39 -6.62
C LEU A 251 7.06 -4.48 -6.73
N ALA A 252 6.99 -5.17 -7.87
CA ALA A 252 6.10 -6.30 -8.09
C ALA A 252 6.46 -7.46 -7.15
N TRP A 253 7.74 -7.69 -6.93
CA TRP A 253 8.21 -8.68 -5.98
C TRP A 253 7.96 -8.32 -4.52
N VAL A 254 8.20 -7.06 -4.12
CA VAL A 254 7.82 -6.57 -2.79
C VAL A 254 6.32 -6.73 -2.61
N THR A 255 5.51 -6.44 -3.62
CA THR A 255 4.05 -6.66 -3.59
C THR A 255 3.72 -8.13 -3.38
N ILE A 256 4.31 -9.04 -4.16
CA ILE A 256 4.09 -10.49 -4.04
C ILE A 256 4.53 -11.03 -2.67
N LEU A 257 5.64 -10.54 -2.12
CA LEU A 257 6.18 -10.96 -0.82
C LEU A 257 5.52 -10.29 0.39
N THR A 258 4.82 -9.17 0.20
CA THR A 258 4.08 -8.44 1.26
C THR A 258 2.58 -8.76 1.27
N ILE A 259 2.09 -9.56 0.32
CA ILE A 259 0.73 -10.11 0.40
C ILE A 259 0.61 -10.94 1.67
N ASP A 260 -0.32 -10.52 2.53
CA ASP A 260 -0.63 -11.15 3.80
C ASP A 260 -0.92 -12.66 3.62
N PRO A 261 -0.14 -13.56 4.25
CA PRO A 261 -0.30 -15.01 4.12
C PRO A 261 -1.62 -15.55 4.67
N SER A 262 -2.41 -14.74 5.40
CA SER A 262 -3.80 -15.06 5.74
C SER A 262 -4.72 -15.21 4.52
N ARG A 263 -4.27 -14.77 3.33
CA ARG A 263 -5.04 -14.70 2.08
C ARG A 263 -4.75 -15.85 1.10
N LEU A 264 -3.82 -16.74 1.42
CA LEU A 264 -3.57 -17.98 0.69
C LEU A 264 -4.25 -19.16 1.40
N PRO A 265 -4.86 -20.13 0.68
CA PRO A 265 -5.73 -21.14 1.29
C PRO A 265 -5.08 -22.01 2.38
N ASP A 266 -3.75 -22.18 2.37
CA ASP A 266 -2.99 -23.00 3.32
C ASP A 266 -1.96 -22.17 4.09
N ALA A 267 -2.45 -21.35 5.01
CA ALA A 267 -1.70 -20.28 5.65
C ALA A 267 -0.71 -20.74 6.74
N ALA A 268 -0.78 -21.96 7.30
CA ALA A 268 0.05 -22.31 8.48
C ALA A 268 1.52 -22.63 8.14
N ALA A 269 1.78 -23.50 7.16
CA ALA A 269 3.14 -23.84 6.73
C ALA A 269 3.82 -22.68 5.98
N THR A 270 3.03 -21.94 5.20
CA THR A 270 3.49 -20.79 4.40
C THR A 270 3.93 -19.62 5.30
N ARG A 271 3.24 -19.39 6.43
CA ARG A 271 3.59 -18.38 7.45
C ARG A 271 4.98 -18.60 8.07
N LYS A 272 5.29 -19.84 8.47
CA LYS A 272 6.60 -20.17 9.06
C LYS A 272 7.73 -19.99 8.04
N ASN A 273 7.54 -20.50 6.83
CA ASN A 273 8.55 -20.47 5.76
C ASN A 273 8.79 -19.07 5.19
N GLN A 274 7.78 -18.18 5.18
CA GLN A 274 7.94 -16.77 4.78
C GLN A 274 8.56 -15.91 5.89
N LYS A 275 8.20 -16.14 7.15
CA LYS A 275 8.84 -15.47 8.29
C LYS A 275 10.31 -15.86 8.37
N GLU A 276 10.64 -17.13 8.16
CA GLU A 276 12.02 -17.61 8.01
C GLU A 276 12.71 -16.97 6.80
N ALA A 277 12.05 -16.86 5.64
CA ALA A 277 12.63 -16.19 4.46
C ALA A 277 12.97 -14.70 4.71
N TRP A 278 12.11 -13.97 5.42
CA TRP A 278 12.39 -12.58 5.84
C TRP A 278 13.53 -12.51 6.85
N ILE A 279 13.53 -13.40 7.86
CA ILE A 279 14.63 -13.49 8.84
C ILE A 279 15.96 -13.79 8.11
N TYR A 280 15.97 -14.69 7.13
CA TYR A 280 17.16 -14.98 6.32
C TYR A 280 17.57 -13.79 5.45
N PHE A 281 16.63 -13.14 4.74
CA PHE A 281 16.93 -11.95 3.94
C PHE A 281 17.56 -10.84 4.80
N THR A 282 16.98 -10.56 5.96
CA THR A 282 17.52 -9.58 6.91
C THR A 282 18.85 -10.03 7.50
N LYS A 283 19.01 -11.30 7.89
CA LYS A 283 20.26 -11.84 8.46
C LYS A 283 21.41 -11.83 7.45
N TYR A 284 21.11 -12.02 6.17
CA TYR A 284 22.09 -12.01 5.08
C TYR A 284 22.24 -10.66 4.40
N SER A 285 21.40 -9.65 4.70
CA SER A 285 21.55 -8.25 4.23
C SER A 285 22.97 -7.71 4.45
N PHE A 286 23.60 -8.07 5.55
CA PHE A 286 24.98 -7.73 5.86
C PHE A 286 26.00 -8.49 4.98
N LEU A 287 25.78 -9.78 4.71
CA LEU A 287 26.63 -10.57 3.80
C LEU A 287 26.47 -10.07 2.35
N TYR A 288 25.26 -9.69 1.95
CA TYR A 288 25.00 -8.99 0.69
C TYR A 288 25.74 -7.66 0.66
N GLY A 289 25.78 -6.92 1.77
CA GLY A 289 26.57 -5.70 1.93
C GLY A 289 28.09 -5.93 1.85
N ILE A 290 28.61 -7.04 2.38
CA ILE A 290 30.03 -7.43 2.26
C ILE A 290 30.34 -7.83 0.84
N VAL A 291 29.56 -8.73 0.22
CA VAL A 291 29.73 -9.10 -1.20
C VAL A 291 29.63 -7.85 -2.08
N PHE A 292 28.68 -6.96 -1.79
CA PHE A 292 28.54 -5.66 -2.47
C PHE A 292 29.78 -4.79 -2.28
N GLY A 293 30.30 -4.66 -1.05
CA GLY A 293 31.49 -3.88 -0.73
C GLY A 293 32.77 -4.46 -1.33
N THR A 294 32.94 -5.79 -1.33
CA THR A 294 34.07 -6.50 -1.91
C THR A 294 34.03 -6.44 -3.43
N VAL A 295 32.86 -6.61 -4.05
CA VAL A 295 32.68 -6.49 -5.50
C VAL A 295 32.81 -5.02 -5.95
N TRP A 296 32.34 -4.05 -5.16
CA TRP A 296 32.56 -2.62 -5.38
C TRP A 296 34.04 -2.23 -5.28
N TYR A 297 34.74 -2.74 -4.25
CA TYR A 297 36.19 -2.54 -4.07
C TYR A 297 37.01 -3.16 -5.21
N LEU A 298 36.65 -4.37 -5.65
CA LEU A 298 37.28 -5.06 -6.77
C LEU A 298 36.92 -4.44 -8.13
N GLY A 299 35.73 -3.83 -8.27
CA GLY A 299 35.30 -3.11 -9.46
C GLY A 299 35.96 -1.74 -9.65
N ASN A 300 36.57 -1.17 -8.60
CA ASN A 300 37.47 -0.02 -8.71
C ASN A 300 38.92 -0.43 -9.07
N SER A 301 39.19 -1.72 -9.26
CA SER A 301 40.49 -2.21 -9.70
C SER A 301 40.57 -2.17 -11.24
N PRO A 302 41.66 -1.66 -11.84
CA PRO A 302 41.77 -1.44 -13.30
C PRO A 302 41.73 -2.71 -14.17
N ILE A 303 41.57 -3.89 -13.57
CA ILE A 303 41.65 -5.20 -14.23
C ILE A 303 40.26 -5.75 -14.63
N LEU A 304 39.15 -5.22 -14.08
CA LEU A 304 37.80 -5.74 -14.34
C LEU A 304 36.86 -4.63 -14.83
N TRP A 305 36.55 -4.63 -16.12
CA TRP A 305 35.60 -3.70 -16.74
C TRP A 305 34.20 -3.77 -16.09
N VAL A 306 33.61 -2.59 -15.85
CA VAL A 306 32.47 -2.31 -14.97
C VAL A 306 31.10 -2.28 -15.70
N PRO A 307 30.55 -3.42 -16.11
CA PRO A 307 29.08 -3.61 -16.16
C PRO A 307 28.59 -4.78 -15.28
N THR A 308 29.47 -5.45 -14.55
CA THR A 308 29.22 -6.76 -13.93
C THR A 308 28.57 -6.70 -12.54
N ILE A 309 28.69 -5.60 -11.80
CA ILE A 309 28.21 -5.50 -10.39
C ILE A 309 26.68 -5.41 -10.31
N GLY A 310 26.09 -4.47 -11.06
CA GLY A 310 24.62 -4.32 -11.13
C GLY A 310 23.97 -5.60 -11.65
N ASN A 311 24.57 -6.22 -12.66
CA ASN A 311 24.11 -7.48 -13.23
C ASN A 311 24.26 -8.66 -12.25
N ALA A 312 25.33 -8.73 -11.47
CA ALA A 312 25.52 -9.78 -10.46
C ALA A 312 24.52 -9.64 -9.31
N VAL A 313 24.34 -8.44 -8.77
CA VAL A 313 23.36 -8.15 -7.71
C VAL A 313 21.94 -8.40 -8.21
N GLN A 314 21.61 -7.95 -9.42
CA GLN A 314 20.34 -8.23 -10.08
C GLN A 314 20.13 -9.73 -10.25
N SER A 315 21.15 -10.49 -10.67
CA SER A 315 21.06 -11.94 -10.85
C SER A 315 20.84 -12.68 -9.53
N ILE A 316 21.51 -12.27 -8.45
CA ILE A 316 21.32 -12.85 -7.10
C ILE A 316 19.91 -12.56 -6.58
N ILE A 317 19.47 -11.30 -6.68
CA ILE A 317 18.13 -10.91 -6.26
C ILE A 317 17.11 -11.69 -7.07
N LEU A 318 17.21 -11.66 -8.41
CA LEU A 318 16.30 -12.36 -9.31
C LEU A 318 16.26 -13.87 -9.05
N ALA A 319 17.42 -14.52 -8.82
CA ALA A 319 17.47 -15.95 -8.48
C ALA A 319 16.77 -16.26 -7.14
N CYS A 320 16.98 -15.41 -6.12
CA CYS A 320 16.29 -15.56 -4.83
C CYS A 320 14.78 -15.32 -4.97
N MET A 321 14.38 -14.31 -5.73
CA MET A 321 12.98 -13.95 -5.92
C MET A 321 12.25 -15.05 -6.71
N THR A 322 12.83 -15.46 -7.84
CA THR A 322 12.34 -16.52 -8.73
C THR A 322 12.06 -17.81 -7.96
N GLU A 323 12.96 -18.17 -7.04
CA GLU A 323 12.81 -19.37 -6.21
C GLU A 323 11.77 -19.21 -5.10
N LEU A 324 11.61 -18.00 -4.54
CA LEU A 324 10.49 -17.71 -3.63
C LEU A 324 9.13 -17.77 -4.36
N PHE A 325 9.04 -17.34 -5.61
CA PHE A 325 7.82 -17.48 -6.43
C PHE A 325 7.53 -18.93 -6.78
N TYR A 326 8.51 -19.66 -7.29
CA TYR A 326 8.31 -21.06 -7.67
C TYR A 326 7.89 -21.90 -6.46
N ARG A 327 8.59 -21.76 -5.32
CA ARG A 327 8.30 -22.52 -4.10
C ARG A 327 6.98 -22.16 -3.46
N ASN A 328 6.70 -20.86 -3.28
CA ASN A 328 5.58 -20.44 -2.45
C ASN A 328 4.28 -20.26 -3.25
N ILE A 329 4.35 -20.11 -4.59
CA ILE A 329 3.19 -19.80 -5.43
C ILE A 329 3.00 -20.87 -6.52
N LEU A 330 3.97 -21.08 -7.41
CA LEU A 330 3.76 -21.96 -8.57
C LEU A 330 3.61 -23.44 -8.18
N GLN A 331 4.51 -23.97 -7.34
CA GLN A 331 4.44 -25.37 -6.88
C GLN A 331 3.19 -25.66 -6.04
N VAL A 332 2.69 -24.68 -5.28
CA VAL A 332 1.45 -24.82 -4.52
C VAL A 332 0.26 -24.91 -5.48
N LYS A 333 0.25 -24.08 -6.54
CA LYS A 333 -0.82 -24.05 -7.54
C LYS A 333 -0.83 -25.28 -8.43
N LEU A 334 0.32 -25.75 -8.91
CA LEU A 334 0.42 -26.96 -9.72
C LEU A 334 -0.12 -28.19 -8.95
N ARG A 335 0.11 -28.25 -7.63
CA ARG A 335 -0.50 -29.28 -6.77
C ARG A 335 -2.01 -29.15 -6.63
N GLN A 336 -2.55 -27.93 -6.57
CA GLN A 336 -4.01 -27.70 -6.59
C GLN A 336 -4.65 -28.16 -7.90
N PHE A 337 -3.90 -28.17 -9.01
CA PHE A 337 -4.32 -28.75 -10.29
C PHE A 337 -4.13 -30.27 -10.37
N GLY A 338 -3.75 -30.94 -9.27
CA GLY A 338 -3.57 -32.39 -9.22
C GLY A 338 -2.23 -32.89 -9.79
N LEU A 339 -1.28 -32.01 -10.10
CA LEU A 339 0.01 -32.44 -10.65
C LEU A 339 0.91 -33.05 -9.56
N PRO A 340 1.54 -34.20 -9.83
CA PRO A 340 2.54 -34.79 -8.95
C PRO A 340 3.74 -33.86 -8.74
N VAL A 341 4.37 -33.97 -7.57
CA VAL A 341 5.49 -33.11 -7.14
C VAL A 341 6.64 -33.09 -8.15
N TYR A 342 6.97 -34.23 -8.74
CA TYR A 342 8.05 -34.34 -9.72
C TYR A 342 7.82 -33.44 -10.95
N TRP A 343 6.57 -33.35 -11.42
CA TRP A 343 6.19 -32.47 -12.53
C TRP A 343 6.32 -30.99 -12.16
N SER A 344 6.05 -30.63 -10.91
CA SER A 344 6.21 -29.23 -10.47
C SER A 344 7.66 -28.77 -10.47
N VAL A 345 8.60 -29.66 -10.11
CA VAL A 345 10.05 -29.39 -10.16
C VAL A 345 10.52 -29.32 -11.62
N ALA A 346 10.07 -30.24 -12.48
CA ALA A 346 10.40 -30.22 -13.90
C ALA A 346 9.93 -28.93 -14.61
N ILE A 347 8.70 -28.47 -14.33
CA ILE A 347 8.14 -27.22 -14.88
C ILE A 347 8.95 -26.01 -14.41
N GLN A 348 9.32 -25.96 -13.13
CA GLN A 348 10.19 -24.89 -12.60
C GLN A 348 11.53 -24.83 -13.33
N SER A 349 12.19 -25.97 -13.54
CA SER A 349 13.48 -26.04 -14.24
C SER A 349 13.36 -25.61 -15.69
N LEU A 350 12.25 -25.97 -16.34
CA LEU A 350 11.96 -25.55 -17.70
C LEU A 350 11.82 -24.03 -17.77
N CYS A 351 11.01 -23.43 -16.89
CA CYS A 351 10.83 -21.98 -16.83
C CYS A 351 12.11 -21.22 -16.49
N PHE A 352 13.01 -21.79 -15.68
CA PHE A 352 14.34 -21.23 -15.42
C PHE A 352 15.26 -21.29 -16.66
N SER A 353 15.16 -22.33 -17.48
CA SER A 353 16.00 -22.52 -18.67
C SER A 353 15.53 -21.73 -19.90
N ILE A 354 14.24 -21.40 -20.01
CA ILE A 354 13.63 -20.72 -21.18
C ILE A 354 14.40 -19.45 -21.60
N PRO A 355 14.81 -18.54 -20.70
CA PRO A 355 15.59 -17.36 -21.09
C PRO A 355 16.90 -17.72 -21.79
N PHE A 356 17.56 -18.81 -21.40
CA PHE A 356 18.82 -19.23 -22.01
C PHE A 356 18.63 -19.74 -23.45
N PHE A 357 17.49 -20.38 -23.73
CA PHE A 357 17.11 -20.76 -25.10
C PHE A 357 16.75 -19.55 -25.97
N ILE A 358 16.11 -18.53 -25.38
CA ILE A 358 15.62 -17.34 -26.11
C ILE A 358 16.73 -16.31 -26.34
N SER A 359 17.69 -16.17 -25.42
CA SER A 359 18.79 -15.19 -25.50
C SER A 359 19.95 -15.61 -26.41
N GLY A 360 19.80 -16.67 -27.21
CA GLY A 360 20.79 -17.09 -28.20
C GLY A 360 22.06 -17.72 -27.63
N HIS A 361 22.03 -18.21 -26.39
CA HIS A 361 23.14 -18.97 -25.83
C HIS A 361 23.30 -20.34 -26.51
N SER A 362 24.48 -20.94 -26.41
CA SER A 362 24.73 -22.27 -26.97
C SER A 362 23.78 -23.30 -26.35
N LEU A 363 23.41 -24.32 -27.14
CA LEU A 363 22.54 -25.40 -26.70
C LEU A 363 23.08 -26.10 -25.44
N VAL A 364 24.41 -26.21 -25.33
CA VAL A 364 25.11 -26.78 -24.17
C VAL A 364 24.84 -25.96 -22.91
N THR A 365 24.90 -24.63 -22.99
CA THR A 365 24.63 -23.74 -21.86
C THR A 365 23.16 -23.78 -21.44
N ALA A 366 22.24 -23.82 -22.41
CA ALA A 366 20.81 -23.90 -22.12
C ALA A 366 20.40 -25.24 -21.48
N LEU A 367 20.96 -26.35 -21.97
CA LEU A 367 20.77 -27.68 -21.35
C LEU A 367 21.44 -27.77 -19.98
N GLY A 368 22.61 -27.16 -19.80
CA GLY A 368 23.26 -27.03 -18.50
C GLY A 368 22.38 -26.28 -17.49
N ALA A 369 21.77 -25.16 -17.89
CA ALA A 369 20.84 -24.40 -17.06
C ALA A 369 19.58 -25.21 -16.68
N LEU A 370 19.03 -26.01 -17.60
CA LEU A 370 17.92 -26.92 -17.35
C LEU A 370 18.27 -27.96 -16.28
N ILE A 371 19.43 -28.62 -16.42
CA ILE A 371 19.90 -29.67 -15.51
C ILE A 371 20.19 -29.08 -14.12
N ILE A 372 20.90 -27.94 -14.07
CA ILE A 372 21.18 -27.21 -12.82
C ILE A 372 19.88 -26.78 -12.15
N GLY A 373 18.92 -26.24 -12.91
CA GLY A 373 17.60 -25.88 -12.40
C GLY A 373 16.81 -27.08 -11.86
N HIS A 374 16.99 -28.27 -12.44
CA HIS A 374 16.36 -29.51 -11.96
C HIS A 374 16.97 -30.02 -10.66
N ILE A 375 18.30 -30.06 -10.59
CA ILE A 375 19.04 -30.44 -9.39
C ILE A 375 18.73 -29.45 -8.26
N ASN A 376 18.78 -28.15 -8.54
CA ASN A 376 18.47 -27.10 -7.56
C ASN A 376 17.03 -27.21 -7.06
N GLY A 377 16.05 -27.34 -7.96
CA GLY A 377 14.65 -27.50 -7.59
C GLY A 377 14.41 -28.74 -6.71
N HIS A 378 15.10 -29.86 -6.99
CA HIS A 378 15.02 -31.07 -6.19
C HIS A 378 15.67 -30.93 -4.81
N ILE A 379 16.84 -30.29 -4.72
CA ILE A 379 17.54 -30.05 -3.46
C ILE A 379 16.78 -29.05 -2.59
N VAL A 380 16.30 -27.94 -3.16
CA VAL A 380 15.49 -26.93 -2.47
C VAL A 380 14.19 -27.56 -1.95
N TYR A 381 13.56 -28.43 -2.74
CA TYR A 381 12.39 -29.19 -2.31
C TYR A 381 12.69 -30.07 -1.08
N LYS A 382 13.75 -30.89 -1.16
CA LYS A 382 14.10 -31.85 -0.11
C LYS A 382 14.59 -31.18 1.18
N THR A 383 15.37 -30.12 1.05
CA THR A 383 15.98 -29.40 2.19
C THR A 383 15.09 -28.30 2.75
N ARG A 384 14.05 -27.88 2.02
CA ARG A 384 13.21 -26.71 2.29
C ARG A 384 14.02 -25.42 2.51
N SER A 385 15.23 -25.36 1.98
CA SER A 385 16.18 -24.27 2.24
C SER A 385 16.52 -23.50 0.96
N ILE A 386 16.81 -22.21 1.11
CA ILE A 386 17.30 -21.35 0.02
C ILE A 386 18.83 -21.41 -0.15
N TYR A 387 19.55 -21.96 0.83
CA TYR A 387 21.02 -22.06 0.79
C TYR A 387 21.58 -22.75 -0.47
N PRO A 388 21.00 -23.87 -0.95
CA PRO A 388 21.49 -24.54 -2.14
C PRO A 388 21.43 -23.65 -3.38
N ASN A 389 20.32 -22.92 -3.54
CA ASN A 389 20.12 -21.99 -4.65
C ASN A 389 21.09 -20.81 -4.60
N PHE A 390 21.37 -20.30 -3.39
CA PHE A 390 22.38 -19.27 -3.19
C PHE A 390 23.77 -19.77 -3.60
N ILE A 391 24.16 -20.97 -3.18
CA ILE A 391 25.44 -21.59 -3.54
C ILE A 391 25.54 -21.77 -5.06
N VAL A 392 24.52 -22.32 -5.70
CA VAL A 392 24.48 -22.53 -7.16
C VAL A 392 24.58 -21.19 -7.92
N THR A 393 23.85 -20.17 -7.50
CA THR A 393 23.88 -18.84 -8.12
C THR A 393 25.23 -18.15 -7.92
N SER A 394 25.82 -18.26 -6.72
CA SER A 394 27.15 -17.71 -6.41
C SER A 394 28.25 -18.43 -7.20
N MET A 395 28.19 -19.76 -7.31
CA MET A 395 29.10 -20.52 -8.16
C MET A 395 28.96 -20.08 -9.62
N TRP A 396 27.74 -19.96 -10.12
CA TRP A 396 27.50 -19.54 -11.50
C TRP A 396 28.05 -18.13 -11.77
N LEU A 397 27.84 -17.15 -10.89
CA LEU A 397 28.41 -15.81 -11.04
C LEU A 397 29.94 -15.79 -10.99
N PHE A 398 30.55 -16.72 -10.25
CA PHE A 398 32.00 -16.86 -10.17
C PHE A 398 32.59 -17.49 -11.43
N PHE A 399 31.90 -18.47 -12.03
CA PHE A 399 32.37 -19.19 -13.21
C PHE A 399 31.91 -18.58 -14.55
N HIS A 400 30.79 -17.83 -14.59
CA HIS A 400 30.24 -17.24 -15.81
C HIS A 400 31.20 -16.31 -16.58
N PRO A 401 32.07 -15.51 -15.93
CA PRO A 401 33.10 -14.74 -16.64
C PRO A 401 34.14 -15.60 -17.37
N LEU A 402 34.30 -16.88 -17.00
CA LEU A 402 35.24 -17.82 -17.64
C LEU A 402 34.65 -18.48 -18.89
N TYR A 403 33.35 -18.31 -19.15
CA TYR A 403 32.61 -18.93 -20.27
C TYR A 403 32.15 -17.93 -21.35
N ARG A 404 32.42 -16.63 -21.17
CA ARG A 404 32.39 -15.64 -22.25
C ARG A 404 33.76 -15.60 -22.91
#